data_AF-A0A392PRV0-F1
#
_entry.id   AF-A0A392PRV0-F1
#
_cell.length_a   1.000
_cell.length_b   1.000
_cell.length_c   1.000
_cell.angle_alpha   90.00
_cell.angle_beta   90.00
_cell.angle_gamma   90.00
#
_symmetry.space_group_name_H-M   'P 1'
#
loop_
_entity.id
_entity.type
_entity.pdbx_description
1 polymer ?
#
loop_
_entity_poly.entity_id
_entity_poly.type
_entity_poly.pdbx_seq_one_letter_code
_entity_poly.pdbx_strand_id
1 'polypeptide(L)'
;NPSAENLYGHTAEEVLGHDGIEVLVDPSEFDLASDIFNRVKMGESWTGQFPVKNKMGDKFVVVATNTPFYDDDGSLIGVICVSSDSRPFLENIVPFSVGKKEEKDSGVNFPRIAITNKLGLDPQQPLQNALASKISNLVCFKGE
;
A
#
# COMPACT_ATOMS: atom_id res chain seq x y z
N ASN A 1 -1.32 2.85 16.93
CA ASN A 1 -0.13 3.15 16.08
C ASN A 1 -0.36 4.56 15.57
N PRO A 2 0.38 5.56 16.06
CA PRO A 2 0.09 6.97 15.74
C PRO A 2 0.11 7.27 14.24
N SER A 3 0.97 6.61 13.46
CA SER A 3 1.05 6.81 12.02
C SER A 3 -0.22 6.33 11.30
N ALA A 4 -0.76 5.18 11.70
CA ALA A 4 -2.01 4.66 11.14
C ALA A 4 -3.21 5.53 11.54
N GLU A 5 -3.25 5.99 12.79
CA GLU A 5 -4.30 6.90 13.29
C GLU A 5 -4.29 8.23 12.52
N ASN A 6 -3.10 8.77 12.24
CA ASN A 6 -2.96 9.97 11.41
C ASN A 6 -3.35 9.75 9.94
N LEU A 7 -3.03 8.58 9.37
CA LEU A 7 -3.31 8.27 7.97
C LEU A 7 -4.80 8.05 7.71
N TYR A 8 -5.46 7.29 8.60
CA TYR A 8 -6.86 6.87 8.41
C TYR A 8 -7.86 7.70 9.23
N GLY A 9 -7.39 8.48 10.21
CA GLY A 9 -8.23 9.32 11.07
C GLY A 9 -9.02 8.57 12.14
N HIS A 10 -8.80 7.26 12.30
CA HIS A 10 -9.41 6.42 13.32
C HIS A 10 -8.49 6.25 14.51
N THR A 11 -9.00 6.26 15.74
CA THR A 11 -8.20 5.86 16.92
C THR A 11 -8.10 4.34 17.00
N ALA A 12 -7.11 3.81 17.72
CA ALA A 12 -6.98 2.37 17.92
C ALA A 12 -8.23 1.78 18.59
N GLU A 13 -8.76 2.46 19.62
CA GLU A 13 -9.93 2.02 20.37
C GLU A 13 -11.20 1.91 19.50
N GLU A 14 -11.30 2.73 18.44
CA GLU A 14 -12.45 2.72 17.52
C GLU A 14 -12.43 1.54 16.56
N VAL A 15 -11.26 0.95 16.28
CA VAL A 15 -11.09 -0.05 15.22
C VAL A 15 -10.65 -1.41 15.73
N LEU A 16 -10.14 -1.49 16.96
CA LEU A 16 -9.80 -2.77 17.58
C LEU A 16 -11.06 -3.63 17.72
N GLY A 17 -10.99 -4.86 17.19
CA GLY A 17 -12.12 -5.80 17.17
C GLY A 17 -13.09 -5.61 16.02
N HIS A 18 -12.85 -4.66 15.12
CA HIS A 18 -13.61 -4.47 13.89
C HIS A 18 -12.85 -5.01 12.67
N ASP A 19 -13.58 -5.41 11.63
CA ASP A 19 -12.99 -5.83 10.37
C ASP A 19 -12.34 -4.64 9.65
N GLY A 20 -11.05 -4.75 9.36
CA GLY A 20 -10.29 -3.71 8.66
C GLY A 20 -10.81 -3.39 7.25
N ILE A 21 -11.39 -4.38 6.55
CA ILE A 21 -12.02 -4.19 5.23
C ILE A 21 -13.26 -3.29 5.39
N GLU A 22 -14.14 -3.60 6.33
CA GLU A 22 -15.35 -2.78 6.55
C GLU A 22 -15.02 -1.34 6.97
N VAL A 23 -13.99 -1.20 7.82
CA VAL A 23 -13.54 0.10 8.33
C VAL A 23 -12.89 0.93 7.23
N LEU A 24 -11.96 0.36 6.45
CA LEU A 24 -11.06 1.12 5.57
C LEU A 24 -11.41 1.07 4.09
N VAL A 25 -12.30 0.20 3.66
CA VAL A 25 -12.57 -0.05 2.23
C VAL A 25 -13.97 0.41 1.87
N ASP A 26 -14.14 0.98 0.67
CA ASP A 26 -15.48 1.27 0.16
C ASP A 26 -16.20 -0.05 -0.19
N PRO A 27 -17.50 -0.19 0.08
CA PRO A 27 -18.24 -1.41 -0.26
C PRO A 27 -18.11 -1.85 -1.72
N SER A 28 -17.85 -0.94 -2.66
CA SER A 28 -17.62 -1.30 -4.07
C SER A 28 -16.35 -2.12 -4.31
N GLU A 29 -15.40 -2.10 -3.36
CA GLU A 29 -14.08 -2.74 -3.46
C GLU A 29 -13.92 -3.94 -2.52
N PHE A 30 -14.98 -4.34 -1.80
CA PHE A 30 -14.93 -5.42 -0.81
C PHE A 30 -14.49 -6.77 -1.38
N ASP A 31 -14.96 -7.11 -2.58
CA ASP A 31 -14.60 -8.38 -3.23
C ASP A 31 -13.09 -8.43 -3.49
N LEU A 32 -12.51 -7.36 -4.02
CA LEU A 32 -11.09 -7.26 -4.30
C LEU A 32 -10.25 -7.27 -3.01
N ALA A 33 -10.68 -6.53 -1.98
CA ALA A 33 -10.01 -6.53 -0.68
C ALA A 33 -10.02 -7.92 -0.04
N SER A 34 -11.14 -8.63 -0.13
CA SER A 34 -11.31 -9.98 0.40
C SER A 34 -10.42 -10.98 -0.34
N ASP A 35 -10.32 -10.88 -1.66
CA ASP A 35 -9.41 -11.71 -2.46
C ASP A 35 -7.94 -11.51 -2.06
N ILE A 36 -7.50 -10.26 -1.90
CA ILE A 36 -6.15 -9.94 -1.43
C ILE A 36 -5.93 -10.54 -0.04
N PHE A 37 -6.87 -10.31 0.87
CA PHE A 37 -6.77 -10.81 2.25
C PHE A 37 -6.73 -12.34 2.32
N ASN A 38 -7.52 -13.03 1.50
CA ASN A 38 -7.52 -14.49 1.41
C ASN A 38 -6.17 -15.04 0.94
N ARG A 39 -5.55 -14.43 -0.08
CA ARG A 39 -4.19 -14.82 -0.49
C ARG A 39 -3.17 -14.65 0.63
N VAL A 40 -3.28 -13.55 1.38
CA VAL A 40 -2.39 -13.31 2.51
C VAL A 40 -2.60 -14.33 3.62
N LYS A 41 -3.85 -14.70 3.91
CA LYS A 41 -4.17 -15.80 4.84
C LYS A 41 -3.62 -17.15 4.37
N MET A 42 -3.50 -17.38 3.07
CA MET A 42 -2.87 -18.59 2.51
C MET A 42 -1.32 -18.56 2.55
N GLY A 43 -0.74 -17.52 3.14
CA GLY A 43 0.69 -17.39 3.36
C GLY A 43 1.44 -16.56 2.31
N GLU A 44 0.73 -15.99 1.34
CA GLU A 44 1.33 -15.08 0.37
C GLU A 44 1.54 -13.69 1.00
N SER A 45 2.58 -12.97 0.57
CA SER A 45 2.67 -11.53 0.84
C SER A 45 2.12 -10.76 -0.35
N TRP A 46 1.40 -9.67 -0.08
CA TRP A 46 0.85 -8.81 -1.12
C TRP A 46 1.38 -7.38 -0.96
N THR A 47 1.84 -6.77 -2.06
CA THR A 47 2.21 -5.35 -2.10
C THR A 47 1.56 -4.69 -3.30
N GLY A 48 0.94 -3.53 -3.11
CA GLY A 48 0.31 -2.81 -4.20
C GLY A 48 -0.31 -1.48 -3.78
N GLN A 49 -0.91 -0.82 -4.76
CA GLN A 49 -1.75 0.34 -4.52
C GLN A 49 -3.19 -0.12 -4.30
N PHE A 50 -3.87 0.47 -3.32
CA PHE A 50 -5.26 0.14 -3.01
C PHE A 50 -6.05 1.39 -2.61
N PRO A 51 -7.27 1.59 -3.14
CA PRO A 51 -8.15 2.66 -2.70
C PRO A 51 -8.71 2.36 -1.31
N VAL A 52 -8.67 3.35 -0.43
CA VAL A 52 -9.18 3.27 0.95
C VAL A 52 -9.99 4.52 1.28
N LYS A 53 -10.76 4.47 2.37
CA LYS A 53 -11.44 5.62 2.97
C LYS A 53 -10.87 5.92 4.35
N ASN A 54 -10.84 7.20 4.72
CA ASN A 54 -10.60 7.64 6.09
C ASN A 54 -11.92 7.63 6.90
N LYS A 55 -11.83 7.98 8.19
CA LYS A 55 -12.98 8.13 9.09
C LYS A 55 -14.06 9.10 8.60
N MET A 56 -13.67 10.14 7.87
CA MET A 56 -14.60 11.12 7.29
C MET A 56 -15.26 10.63 5.99
N GLY A 57 -14.84 9.47 5.47
CA GLY A 57 -15.30 8.91 4.21
C GLY A 57 -14.53 9.40 2.99
N ASP A 58 -13.50 10.25 3.16
CA ASP A 58 -12.68 10.71 2.05
C ASP A 58 -11.88 9.55 1.48
N LYS A 59 -11.97 9.37 0.16
CA LYS A 59 -11.26 8.31 -0.56
C LYS A 59 -9.87 8.77 -0.97
N PHE A 60 -8.87 7.92 -0.74
CA PHE A 60 -7.50 8.14 -1.17
C PHE A 60 -6.83 6.80 -1.48
N VAL A 61 -5.66 6.85 -2.10
CA VAL A 61 -4.91 5.64 -2.46
C VAL A 61 -3.73 5.49 -1.51
N VAL A 62 -3.53 4.28 -1.01
CA VAL A 62 -2.33 3.91 -0.25
C VAL A 62 -1.47 2.97 -1.07
N VAL A 63 -0.16 3.03 -0.84
CA VAL A 63 0.73 1.90 -1.12
C VAL A 63 0.77 1.07 0.15
N ALA A 64 0.41 -0.20 0.06
CA ALA A 64 0.34 -1.10 1.19
C ALA A 64 1.11 -2.40 0.93
N THR A 65 1.66 -2.97 2.01
CA THR A 65 2.23 -4.32 2.05
C THR A 65 1.56 -5.09 3.17
N ASN A 66 0.94 -6.22 2.83
CA ASN A 66 0.26 -7.14 3.72
C ASN A 66 1.05 -8.43 3.81
N THR A 67 1.45 -8.81 5.02
CA THR A 67 2.22 -10.03 5.28
C THR A 67 1.49 -10.89 6.32
N PRO A 68 1.44 -12.22 6.14
CA PRO A 68 0.90 -13.11 7.16
C PRO A 68 1.75 -13.04 8.43
N PHE A 69 1.10 -13.16 9.58
CA PHE A 69 1.74 -13.18 10.89
C PHE A 69 1.42 -14.50 11.58
N TYR A 70 2.47 -15.21 11.98
CA TYR A 70 2.41 -16.54 12.58
C TYR A 70 2.91 -16.51 14.03
N ASP A 71 2.40 -17.42 14.86
CA ASP A 71 2.99 -17.72 16.16
C ASP A 71 4.17 -18.69 16.06
N ASP A 72 4.77 -19.03 17.21
CA ASP A 72 5.93 -19.92 17.30
C ASP A 72 5.62 -21.37 16.84
N ASP A 73 4.33 -21.76 16.84
CA ASP A 73 3.86 -23.07 16.39
C ASP A 73 3.55 -23.09 14.88
N GLY A 74 3.72 -21.95 14.19
CA GLY A 74 3.45 -21.80 12.77
C GLY A 74 1.96 -21.61 12.43
N SER A 75 1.12 -21.34 13.44
CA SER A 75 -0.29 -21.04 13.23
C SER A 75 -0.47 -19.59 12.81
N LEU A 76 -1.31 -19.34 11.79
CA LEU A 76 -1.62 -17.98 11.36
C LEU A 76 -2.44 -17.27 12.44
N ILE A 77 -1.90 -16.18 12.98
CA ILE A 77 -2.53 -15.38 14.03
C ILE A 77 -3.04 -14.02 13.54
N GLY A 78 -2.67 -13.60 12.32
CA GLY A 78 -3.22 -12.39 11.70
C GLY A 78 -2.46 -11.93 10.46
N VAL A 79 -2.72 -10.68 10.09
CA VAL A 79 -2.02 -9.99 9.00
C VAL A 79 -1.40 -8.70 9.54
N ILE A 80 -0.15 -8.45 9.16
CA ILE A 80 0.52 -7.18 9.38
C ILE A 80 0.38 -6.37 8.10
N CYS A 81 -0.17 -5.15 8.22
CA CYS A 81 -0.24 -4.18 7.14
C CYS A 81 0.71 -3.02 7.41
N VAL A 82 1.51 -2.66 6.41
CA VAL A 82 2.30 -1.43 6.38
C VAL A 82 1.79 -0.60 5.22
N SER A 83 1.29 0.60 5.50
CA SER A 83 0.70 1.47 4.49
C SER A 83 1.24 2.90 4.55
N SER A 84 1.17 3.60 3.43
CA SER A 84 1.49 5.02 3.32
C SER A 84 0.63 5.64 2.22
N ASP A 85 0.27 6.91 2.40
CA ASP A 85 -0.42 7.68 1.36
C ASP A 85 0.41 7.71 0.08
N SER A 86 -0.20 7.46 -1.08
CA SER A 86 0.51 7.50 -2.36
C SER A 86 0.75 8.92 -2.87
N ARG A 87 -0.05 9.91 -2.45
CA ARG A 87 -0.02 11.30 -2.96
C ARG A 87 1.36 11.96 -2.83
N PRO A 88 2.06 11.91 -1.68
CA PRO A 88 3.38 12.53 -1.54
C PRO A 88 4.43 11.98 -2.50
N PHE A 89 4.26 10.74 -2.98
CA PHE A 89 5.18 10.12 -3.93
C PHE A 89 4.87 10.48 -5.40
N LEU A 90 3.65 10.93 -5.69
CA LEU A 90 3.26 11.41 -7.02
C LEU A 90 3.62 12.89 -7.21
N GLU A 91 3.62 13.69 -6.15
CA GLU A 91 3.99 15.11 -6.18
C GLU A 91 5.47 15.34 -6.57
N ASN A 92 6.34 14.36 -6.33
CA ASN A 92 7.75 14.43 -6.73
C ASN A 92 8.02 13.94 -8.16
N ILE A 93 7.01 13.44 -8.87
CA ILE A 93 7.10 13.20 -10.32
C ILE A 93 6.80 14.54 -11.01
N VAL A 94 7.77 15.44 -10.98
CA VAL A 94 7.79 16.59 -11.91
C VAL A 94 7.58 16.03 -13.32
N PRO A 95 6.62 16.55 -14.11
CA PRO A 95 6.42 16.07 -15.46
C PRO A 95 7.68 16.41 -16.25
N PHE A 96 8.49 15.40 -16.56
CA PHE A 96 9.48 15.52 -17.60
C PHE A 96 8.70 15.82 -18.89
N SER A 97 8.77 17.06 -19.34
CA SER A 97 8.10 17.56 -20.53
C SER A 97 8.47 16.72 -21.74
N VAL A 98 7.65 15.71 -22.06
CA VAL A 98 7.71 15.01 -23.34
C VAL A 98 7.25 16.00 -24.39
N GLY A 99 8.21 16.43 -25.21
CA GLY A 99 7.98 17.30 -26.35
C GLY A 99 6.86 16.78 -27.23
N LYS A 100 6.04 17.72 -27.70
CA LYS A 100 4.95 17.52 -28.66
C LYS A 100 5.35 16.54 -29.78
N LYS A 101 4.52 15.52 -29.99
CA LYS A 101 4.01 15.13 -31.31
C LYS A 101 2.64 14.48 -31.14
N GLU A 102 1.64 15.15 -31.69
CA GLU A 102 0.28 14.63 -31.88
C GLU A 102 0.33 13.51 -32.92
N GLU A 103 -0.38 12.40 -32.69
CA GLU A 103 -1.55 11.98 -33.48
C GLU A 103 -2.12 10.62 -33.00
N LYS A 104 -3.41 10.67 -32.63
CA LYS A 104 -4.48 9.67 -32.75
C LYS A 104 -4.11 8.18 -32.72
N ASP A 105 -4.54 7.47 -31.67
CA ASP A 105 -5.72 6.59 -31.79
C ASP A 105 -6.27 6.19 -30.40
N SER A 106 -7.57 5.94 -30.40
CA SER A 106 -8.41 5.52 -29.29
C SER A 106 -8.02 4.16 -28.68
N GLY A 107 -7.94 4.09 -27.36
CA GLY A 107 -7.75 2.84 -26.62
C GLY A 107 -7.05 3.07 -25.28
N VAL A 108 -7.81 3.08 -24.18
CA VAL A 108 -7.28 3.20 -22.82
C VAL A 108 -6.36 2.00 -22.55
N ASN A 109 -5.05 2.23 -22.55
CA ASN A 109 -4.02 1.28 -22.14
C ASN A 109 -3.19 1.93 -21.05
N PHE A 110 -3.35 1.47 -19.80
CA PHE A 110 -2.36 1.76 -18.76
C PHE A 110 -1.07 1.01 -19.11
N PRO A 111 0.08 1.69 -19.31
CA PRO A 111 1.29 1.02 -19.76
C PRO A 111 1.92 0.24 -18.60
N ARG A 112 2.12 -1.06 -18.80
CA ARG A 112 3.11 -1.86 -18.07
C ARG A 112 4.49 -1.22 -18.29
N ILE A 113 5.03 -0.54 -17.28
CA ILE A 113 6.39 -0.01 -17.34
C ILE A 113 7.37 -1.16 -17.06
N ALA A 114 7.98 -1.66 -18.14
CA ALA A 114 9.17 -2.48 -18.09
C ALA A 114 10.38 -1.56 -17.80
N ILE A 115 11.05 -1.78 -16.66
CA ILE A 115 12.28 -1.07 -16.31
C ILE A 115 13.44 -1.83 -16.97
N THR A 116 13.90 -1.35 -18.13
CA THR A 116 15.20 -1.77 -18.68
C THR A 116 16.28 -0.75 -18.28
N ASN A 117 17.24 -1.25 -17.53
CA ASN A 117 18.43 -0.58 -17.02
C ASN A 117 19.14 0.30 -18.06
N LYS A 118 19.07 1.63 -17.87
CA LYS A 118 20.15 2.58 -18.22
C LYS A 118 20.01 3.86 -17.40
N LEU A 119 20.54 3.85 -16.19
CA LEU A 119 21.02 5.08 -15.58
C LEU A 119 22.32 4.75 -14.85
N GLY A 120 23.44 5.25 -15.37
CA GLY A 120 24.75 5.12 -14.76
C GLY A 120 24.77 5.93 -13.47
N LEU A 121 24.52 5.24 -12.36
CA LEU A 121 24.74 5.74 -11.01
C LEU A 121 26.05 5.13 -10.50
N ASP A 122 26.98 6.00 -10.13
CA ASP A 122 28.27 5.72 -9.53
C ASP A 122 28.15 4.73 -8.35
N PRO A 123 28.93 3.62 -8.28
CA PRO A 123 28.73 2.55 -7.29
C PRO A 123 29.23 2.86 -5.87
N GLN A 124 29.69 4.08 -5.58
CA GLN A 124 30.45 4.36 -4.34
C GLN A 124 29.73 5.18 -3.27
N GLN A 125 28.41 5.38 -3.35
CA GLN A 125 27.63 5.90 -2.21
C GLN A 125 26.79 4.78 -1.57
N PRO A 126 27.00 4.44 -0.28
CA PRO A 126 26.12 3.51 0.42
C PRO A 126 24.80 4.21 0.75
N LEU A 127 23.93 4.34 -0.26
CA LEU A 127 22.54 4.79 -0.13
C LEU A 127 21.65 3.74 0.57
N GLN A 128 22.25 2.73 1.20
CA GLN A 128 21.55 1.66 1.92
C GLN A 128 21.11 2.09 3.32
N ASN A 129 21.60 3.22 3.86
CA ASN A 129 21.25 3.66 5.21
C ASN A 129 20.06 4.65 5.26
N ALA A 130 19.65 5.23 4.13
CA ALA A 130 18.55 6.20 4.12
C ALA A 130 17.16 5.54 4.02
N LEU A 131 17.07 4.32 3.47
CA LEU A 131 15.80 3.57 3.37
C LEU A 131 15.49 2.71 4.60
N ALA A 132 16.48 2.38 5.43
CA ALA A 132 16.27 1.54 6.61
C ALA A 132 15.73 2.29 7.84
N SER A 133 15.71 3.63 7.84
CA SER A 133 15.40 4.43 9.04
C SER A 133 13.93 4.84 9.21
N LYS A 134 12.99 4.29 8.41
CA LYS A 134 11.55 4.62 8.52
C LYS A 134 10.58 3.44 8.50
N ILE A 135 11.06 2.20 8.53
CA ILE A 135 10.17 1.05 8.75
C ILE A 135 9.96 0.92 10.26
N SER A 136 9.07 1.74 10.82
CA SER A 136 8.61 1.60 12.19
C SER A 136 7.14 1.19 12.24
N ASN A 137 7.00 -0.12 12.43
CA ASN A 137 6.04 -0.83 13.30
C ASN A 137 4.51 -0.70 13.12
N LEU A 138 3.95 -1.88 12.85
CA LEU A 138 2.76 -2.54 13.44
C LEU A 138 1.37 -1.89 13.33
N VAL A 139 0.45 -2.60 12.66
CA VAL A 139 -0.95 -2.74 13.12
C VAL A 139 -1.36 -4.21 12.88
N CYS A 140 -1.87 -4.83 13.95
CA CYS A 140 -2.35 -6.20 14.00
C CYS A 140 -3.86 -6.19 13.75
N PHE A 141 -4.33 -6.77 12.63
CA PHE A 141 -5.73 -7.12 12.48
C PHE A 141 -5.87 -8.61 12.78
N LYS A 142 -6.46 -8.93 13.94
CA LYS A 142 -7.03 -10.25 14.22
C LYS A 142 -8.36 -10.30 13.47
N GLY A 143 -8.42 -11.09 12.41
CA GLY A 143 -9.69 -11.59 11.90
C GLY A 143 -10.00 -12.87 12.65
N GLU A 144 -11.13 -12.92 13.35
CA GLU A 144 -11.75 -14.19 13.76
C GLU A 144 -12.20 -15.00 12.53
#